data_AF-A0A1Q9NT56-F1
#
_entry.id   AF-A0A1Q9NT56-F1
#
_cell.length_a   1.000
_cell.length_b   1.000
_cell.length_c   1.000
_cell.angle_alpha   90.00
_cell.angle_beta   90.00
_cell.angle_gamma   90.00
#
_symmetry.space_group_name_H-M   'P 1'
#
loop_
_entity.id
_entity.type
_entity.pdbx_description
1 polymer ?
#
loop_
_entity_poly.entity_id
_entity_poly.type
_entity_poly.pdbx_seq_one_letter_code
_entity_poly.pdbx_strand_id
1 'polypeptide(L)'
;MEIADADIHKRLKKPYTLVFRAGRQELTTRVDIFSDVLRDRQRSMLGGMVEYGFRESGLLEIKRFWFIKYNKPVYYQPKEAHEIIRKAKNIIVPREQKPDFLKDHKDFLSRIKAPEPRIVPTCQHCLRDDRLTILTRRNAVKITEEQVTCTNCAQGDLKLELKTLGIHLSKAMMNQLERQVSKVKSIPRLVEMMSPGFDPTREPDLTLIDTVVSKDGVGSRKMSELPIPDKFKEQLASDGFEFLLPIQTQVIDAGLFKDVNMLIVSSTS
;
A
#
# COMPACT_ATOMS: atom_id res chain seq x y z
N MET A 1 -11.42 11.85 38.38
CA MET A 1 -10.68 10.59 38.19
C MET A 1 -11.59 9.53 37.58
N GLU A 2 -12.82 9.41 38.10
CA GLU A 2 -13.86 8.50 37.61
C GLU A 2 -14.18 8.59 36.11
N ILE A 3 -14.25 9.79 35.52
CA ILE A 3 -14.58 9.94 34.09
C ILE A 3 -13.48 9.36 33.18
N ALA A 4 -12.21 9.55 33.54
CA ALA A 4 -11.08 9.07 32.75
C ALA A 4 -10.97 7.54 32.81
N ASP A 5 -11.17 6.99 34.01
CA ASP A 5 -11.18 5.56 34.24
C ASP A 5 -12.39 4.86 33.57
N ALA A 6 -13.58 5.46 33.65
CA ALA A 6 -14.77 4.97 32.97
C ALA A 6 -14.61 4.91 31.44
N ASP A 7 -13.98 5.91 30.80
CA ASP A 7 -13.72 5.87 29.35
C ASP A 7 -12.67 4.80 28.99
N ILE A 8 -11.66 4.59 29.83
CA ILE A 8 -10.68 3.50 29.64
C ILE A 8 -11.41 2.15 29.69
N HIS A 9 -12.20 1.89 30.72
CA HIS A 9 -12.97 0.65 30.85
C HIS A 9 -13.95 0.45 29.69
N LYS A 10 -14.58 1.52 29.19
CA LYS A 10 -15.45 1.45 28.01
C LYS A 10 -14.70 0.96 26.76
N ARG A 11 -13.45 1.39 26.57
CA ARG A 11 -12.60 0.95 25.44
C ARG A 11 -12.12 -0.50 25.61
N LEU A 12 -11.80 -0.89 26.84
CA LEU A 12 -11.36 -2.24 27.20
C LEU A 12 -12.47 -3.30 27.14
N LYS A 13 -13.75 -2.90 27.08
CA LYS A 13 -14.88 -3.85 26.93
C LYS A 13 -14.94 -4.52 25.56
N LYS A 14 -14.42 -3.87 24.51
CA LYS A 14 -14.39 -4.43 23.15
C LYS A 14 -13.13 -5.28 22.97
N PRO A 15 -13.08 -6.25 22.05
CA PRO A 15 -11.84 -6.95 21.71
C PRO A 15 -10.75 -5.97 21.27
N TYR A 16 -9.53 -6.13 21.78
CA TYR A 16 -8.39 -5.27 21.46
C TYR A 16 -7.10 -6.05 21.25
N THR A 17 -6.18 -5.39 20.57
CA THR A 17 -4.79 -5.82 20.42
C THR A 17 -3.89 -4.93 21.27
N LEU A 18 -3.01 -5.54 22.06
CA LEU A 18 -1.96 -4.83 22.77
C LEU A 18 -0.69 -4.77 21.93
N VAL A 19 -0.06 -3.61 21.93
CA VAL A 19 1.25 -3.41 21.32
C VAL A 19 2.22 -2.97 22.41
N PHE A 20 3.25 -3.77 22.65
CA PHE A 20 4.35 -3.40 23.55
C PHE A 20 5.55 -2.92 22.75
N ARG A 21 6.06 -1.74 23.12
CA ARG A 21 7.23 -1.11 22.52
C ARG A 21 8.26 -0.85 23.60
N ALA A 22 9.54 -0.91 23.28
CA ALA A 22 10.59 -0.50 24.20
C ALA A 22 10.32 0.91 24.74
N GLY A 23 10.38 1.07 26.06
CA GLY A 23 10.36 2.38 26.69
C GLY A 23 11.73 3.05 26.64
N ARG A 24 11.81 4.30 27.11
CA ARG A 24 13.08 5.05 27.16
C ARG A 24 13.99 4.65 28.32
N GLN A 25 13.42 4.05 29.36
CA GLN A 25 14.13 3.62 30.55
C GLN A 25 14.29 2.09 30.54
N GLU A 26 15.32 1.58 31.21
CA GLU A 26 15.49 0.15 31.41
C GLU A 26 14.25 -0.46 32.07
N LEU A 27 13.92 -1.70 31.68
CA LEU A 27 12.77 -2.42 32.20
C LEU A 27 11.45 -1.63 32.07
N THR A 28 11.31 -0.83 31.02
CA THR A 28 10.04 -0.16 30.70
C THR A 28 9.57 -0.52 29.31
N THR A 29 8.25 -0.66 29.15
CA THR A 29 7.61 -0.74 27.84
C THR A 29 6.53 0.31 27.74
N ARG A 30 6.42 0.96 26.58
CA ARG A 30 5.19 1.62 26.20
C ARG A 30 4.15 0.56 25.82
N VAL A 31 2.91 0.75 26.28
CA VAL A 31 1.77 -0.09 25.95
C VAL A 31 0.73 0.74 25.20
N ASP A 32 0.33 0.28 24.02
CA ASP A 32 -0.72 0.93 23.24
C ASP A 32 -1.82 -0.10 22.93
N ILE A 33 -3.07 0.33 23.00
CA ILE A 33 -4.25 -0.49 22.72
C ILE A 33 -4.80 -0.08 21.36
N PHE A 34 -4.98 -1.07 20.49
CA PHE A 34 -5.65 -0.92 19.19
C PHE A 34 -6.90 -1.80 19.15
N SER A 35 -7.81 -1.53 18.19
CA SER A 35 -8.89 -2.49 17.95
C SER A 35 -8.32 -3.84 17.52
N ASP A 36 -9.08 -4.91 17.71
CA ASP A 36 -8.67 -6.23 17.25
C ASP A 36 -8.50 -6.32 15.72
N VAL A 37 -9.34 -5.60 14.98
CA VAL A 37 -9.17 -5.41 13.54
C VAL A 37 -8.17 -4.28 13.29
N LEU A 38 -6.97 -4.65 12.86
CA LEU A 38 -5.89 -3.70 12.58
C LEU A 38 -5.99 -3.12 11.17
N ARG A 39 -5.69 -1.82 11.05
CA ARG A 39 -5.66 -1.09 9.78
C ARG A 39 -4.35 -0.32 9.64
N ASP A 40 -3.99 0.01 8.41
CA ASP A 40 -2.83 0.86 8.14
C ASP A 40 -3.04 2.27 8.70
N ARG A 41 -1.97 2.85 9.26
CA ARG A 41 -1.96 4.17 9.91
C ARG A 41 -3.01 4.34 11.00
N GLN A 42 -3.37 3.26 11.68
CA GLN A 42 -4.36 3.28 12.75
C GLN A 42 -3.81 3.99 14.00
N ARG A 43 -4.59 4.87 14.63
CA ARG A 43 -4.26 5.48 15.92
C ARG A 43 -4.60 4.53 17.08
N SER A 44 -3.83 4.60 18.16
CA SER A 44 -4.16 3.86 19.38
C SER A 44 -5.44 4.41 20.02
N MET A 45 -6.25 3.51 20.58
CA MET A 45 -7.42 3.84 21.37
C MET A 45 -7.03 4.35 22.76
N LEU A 46 -5.94 3.81 23.30
CA LEU A 46 -5.31 4.15 24.57
C LEU A 46 -3.79 3.99 24.43
N GLY A 47 -3.05 4.86 25.10
CA GLY A 47 -1.59 4.77 25.23
C GLY A 47 -1.21 4.87 26.70
N GLY A 48 -0.18 4.15 27.09
CA GLY A 48 0.25 4.01 28.47
C GLY A 48 1.66 3.47 28.60
N MET A 49 2.07 3.21 29.83
CA MET A 49 3.39 2.70 30.13
C MET A 49 3.30 1.56 31.14
N VAL A 50 4.26 0.66 31.05
CA VAL A 50 4.50 -0.40 32.02
C VAL A 50 5.95 -0.34 32.45
N GLU A 51 6.16 -0.31 33.74
CA GLU A 51 7.47 -0.46 34.34
C GLU A 51 7.55 -1.79 35.04
N TYR A 52 8.65 -2.48 34.81
CA TYR A 52 8.92 -3.79 35.35
C TYR A 52 10.01 -3.73 36.40
N GLY A 53 10.11 -4.78 37.19
CA GLY A 53 11.28 -5.07 38.01
C GLY A 53 11.41 -6.57 38.23
N PHE A 54 12.60 -6.98 38.65
CA PHE A 54 12.84 -8.36 39.04
C PHE A 54 12.53 -8.53 40.53
N ARG A 55 11.90 -9.66 40.87
CA ARG A 55 11.84 -10.15 42.25
C ARG A 55 13.20 -10.71 42.67
N GLU A 56 13.37 -10.97 43.95
CA GLU A 56 14.53 -11.72 44.49
C GLU A 56 14.70 -13.07 43.81
N SER A 57 13.59 -13.70 43.38
CA SER A 57 13.59 -14.95 42.62
C SER A 57 14.06 -14.81 41.16
N GLY A 58 14.46 -13.61 40.71
CA GLY A 58 14.88 -13.34 39.33
C GLY A 58 13.72 -13.24 38.32
N LEU A 59 12.46 -13.29 38.76
CA LEU A 59 11.29 -13.23 37.87
C LEU A 59 10.86 -11.78 37.63
N LEU A 60 10.61 -11.45 36.35
CA LEU A 60 10.08 -10.15 35.93
C LEU A 60 8.61 -9.96 36.38
N GLU A 61 8.29 -8.78 36.91
CA GLU A 61 6.96 -8.39 37.39
C GLU A 61 6.65 -6.94 37.08
N ILE A 62 5.36 -6.59 37.04
CA ILE A 62 4.90 -5.21 36.86
C ILE A 62 5.03 -4.46 38.19
N LYS A 63 5.82 -3.37 38.19
CA LYS A 63 5.89 -2.39 39.29
C LYS A 63 4.82 -1.33 39.15
N ARG A 64 4.70 -0.75 37.95
CA ARG A 64 3.71 0.31 37.65
C ARG A 64 3.10 0.06 36.28
N PHE A 65 1.78 0.23 36.19
CA PHE A 65 1.04 0.17 34.93
C PHE A 65 0.05 1.32 34.91
N TRP A 66 0.04 2.12 33.86
CA TRP A 66 -0.91 3.22 33.72
C TRP A 66 -1.22 3.55 32.27
N PHE A 67 -2.43 4.05 32.03
CA PHE A 67 -2.78 4.72 30.79
C PHE A 67 -2.72 6.23 30.95
N ILE A 68 -2.43 6.95 29.87
CA ILE A 68 -2.49 8.41 29.83
C ILE A 68 -3.82 8.80 29.19
N LYS A 69 -4.64 9.55 29.94
CA LYS A 69 -5.92 10.05 29.47
C LYS A 69 -6.12 11.50 29.89
N TYR A 70 -6.44 12.37 28.93
CA TYR A 70 -6.54 13.82 29.15
C TYR A 70 -5.29 14.40 29.86
N ASN A 71 -4.09 13.98 29.41
CA ASN A 71 -2.79 14.33 29.99
C ASN A 71 -2.60 13.95 31.47
N LYS A 72 -3.43 13.04 32.01
CA LYS A 72 -3.29 12.52 33.37
C LYS A 72 -3.04 11.00 33.34
N PRO A 73 -2.11 10.49 34.16
CA PRO A 73 -1.92 9.05 34.32
C PRO A 73 -3.05 8.45 35.16
N VAL A 74 -3.62 7.33 34.70
CA VAL A 74 -4.57 6.50 35.44
C VAL A 74 -3.87 5.17 35.73
N TYR A 75 -3.50 4.97 36.99
CA TYR A 75 -2.74 3.81 37.44
C TYR A 75 -3.65 2.63 37.72
N TYR A 76 -3.16 1.43 37.40
CA TYR A 76 -3.80 0.16 37.68
C TYR A 76 -2.92 -0.66 38.61
N GLN A 77 -3.56 -1.39 39.52
CA GLN A 77 -2.84 -2.32 40.38
C GLN A 77 -2.29 -3.49 39.53
N PRO A 78 -1.19 -4.17 39.95
CA PRO A 78 -0.62 -5.28 39.18
C PRO A 78 -1.63 -6.37 38.80
N LYS A 79 -2.58 -6.69 39.69
CA LYS A 79 -3.66 -7.66 39.40
C LYS A 79 -4.56 -7.21 38.26
N GLU A 80 -4.95 -5.94 38.24
CA GLU A 80 -5.79 -5.35 37.18
C GLU A 80 -5.02 -5.27 35.86
N ALA A 81 -3.73 -4.90 35.92
CA ALA A 81 -2.85 -4.91 34.75
C ALA A 81 -2.75 -6.32 34.14
N HIS A 82 -2.60 -7.36 34.96
CA HIS A 82 -2.59 -8.76 34.47
C HIS A 82 -3.91 -9.13 33.79
N GLU A 83 -5.06 -8.72 34.34
CA GLU A 83 -6.37 -8.95 33.72
C GLU A 83 -6.49 -8.27 32.36
N ILE A 84 -6.03 -7.02 32.24
CA ILE A 84 -6.01 -6.27 30.97
C ILE A 84 -5.12 -6.99 29.95
N ILE A 85 -3.92 -7.41 30.36
CA ILE A 85 -3.00 -8.08 29.44
C ILE A 85 -3.55 -9.45 29.00
N ARG A 86 -4.16 -10.20 29.92
CA ARG A 86 -4.75 -11.52 29.63
C ARG A 86 -5.95 -11.45 28.71
N LYS A 87 -6.78 -10.41 28.83
CA LYS A 87 -8.01 -10.22 28.01
C LYS A 87 -7.74 -9.73 26.59
N ALA A 88 -6.50 -9.33 26.28
CA ALA A 88 -6.14 -8.95 24.92
C ALA A 88 -6.39 -10.11 23.95
N LYS A 89 -6.92 -9.82 22.76
CA LYS A 89 -7.11 -10.84 21.71
C LYS A 89 -5.80 -11.21 21.04
N ASN A 90 -4.92 -10.23 20.87
CA ASN A 90 -3.57 -10.41 20.33
C ASN A 90 -2.59 -9.53 21.10
N ILE A 91 -1.34 -9.98 21.21
CA ILE A 91 -0.22 -9.17 21.67
C ILE A 91 0.81 -9.07 20.53
N ILE A 92 1.26 -7.85 20.28
CA ILE A 92 2.21 -7.52 19.22
C ILE A 92 3.41 -6.81 19.82
N VAL A 93 4.59 -7.17 19.34
CA VAL A 93 5.84 -6.47 19.64
C VAL A 93 6.44 -6.03 18.30
N PRO A 94 6.53 -4.72 18.02
CA PRO A 94 7.24 -4.23 16.85
C PRO A 94 8.68 -4.71 16.83
N ARG A 95 9.11 -5.34 15.72
CA ARG A 95 10.47 -5.86 15.58
C ARG A 95 11.52 -4.77 15.78
N GLU A 96 11.23 -3.56 15.29
CA GLU A 96 12.12 -2.41 15.31
C GLU A 96 12.19 -1.72 16.70
N GLN A 97 11.24 -2.01 17.60
CA GLN A 97 11.16 -1.43 18.95
C GLN A 97 10.91 -2.51 20.00
N LYS A 98 11.59 -3.65 19.87
CA LYS A 98 11.53 -4.73 20.88
C LYS A 98 12.21 -4.27 22.18
N PRO A 99 11.67 -4.60 23.36
CA PRO A 99 12.38 -4.36 24.62
C PRO A 99 13.64 -5.24 24.71
N ASP A 100 14.69 -4.75 25.36
CA ASP A 100 15.95 -5.49 25.51
C ASP A 100 15.78 -6.78 26.34
N PHE A 101 14.85 -6.75 27.30
CA PHE A 101 14.45 -7.86 28.16
C PHE A 101 13.32 -8.71 27.54
N LEU A 102 13.25 -8.80 26.20
CA LEU A 102 12.17 -9.51 25.49
C LEU A 102 11.99 -10.96 25.95
N LYS A 103 13.07 -11.66 26.29
CA LYS A 103 13.00 -13.05 26.78
C LYS A 103 12.22 -13.13 28.08
N ASP A 104 12.58 -12.29 29.06
CA ASP A 104 11.92 -12.24 30.37
C ASP A 104 10.50 -11.69 30.26
N HIS A 105 10.26 -10.77 29.31
CA HIS A 105 8.93 -10.27 28.99
C HIS A 105 8.01 -11.36 28.44
N LYS A 106 8.50 -12.19 27.52
CA LYS A 106 7.75 -13.35 27.00
C LYS A 106 7.42 -14.35 28.10
N ASP A 107 8.40 -14.65 28.94
CA ASP A 107 8.23 -15.56 30.08
C ASP A 107 7.21 -15.00 31.10
N PHE A 108 7.28 -13.71 31.41
CA PHE A 108 6.26 -13.00 32.20
C PHE A 108 4.86 -13.13 31.59
N LEU A 109 4.70 -12.83 30.30
CA LEU A 109 3.42 -12.94 29.60
C LEU A 109 2.87 -14.37 29.65
N SER A 110 3.73 -15.37 29.51
CA SER A 110 3.37 -16.78 29.64
C SER A 110 2.87 -17.12 31.05
N ARG A 111 3.59 -16.70 32.11
CA ARG A 111 3.20 -16.93 33.51
C ARG A 111 1.82 -16.35 33.84
N ILE A 112 1.50 -15.16 33.35
CA ILE A 112 0.19 -14.54 33.59
C ILE A 112 -0.93 -15.11 32.68
N LYS A 113 -0.60 -16.11 31.84
CA LYS A 113 -1.47 -16.77 30.86
C LYS A 113 -2.01 -15.82 29.79
N ALA A 114 -1.21 -14.83 29.38
CA ALA A 114 -1.56 -13.92 28.31
C ALA A 114 -1.35 -14.55 26.92
N PRO A 115 -1.96 -14.01 25.85
CA PRO A 115 -1.68 -14.46 24.49
C PRO A 115 -0.19 -14.37 24.15
N GLU A 116 0.30 -15.31 23.34
CA GLU A 116 1.69 -15.31 22.92
C GLU A 116 2.01 -14.06 22.07
N PRO A 117 3.04 -13.28 22.42
CA PRO A 117 3.40 -12.06 21.71
C PRO A 117 3.99 -12.36 20.33
N ARG A 118 3.40 -11.77 19.29
CA ARG A 118 3.90 -11.86 17.91
C ARG A 118 4.87 -10.72 17.62
N ILE A 119 6.08 -11.09 17.20
CA ILE A 119 7.09 -10.11 16.76
C ILE A 119 6.88 -9.85 15.28
N VAL A 120 6.42 -8.64 14.93
CA VAL A 120 6.06 -8.30 13.54
C VAL A 120 6.84 -7.07 13.06
N PRO A 121 7.21 -7.01 11.77
CA PRO A 121 7.78 -5.80 11.20
C PRO A 121 6.72 -4.70 11.11
N THR A 122 7.09 -3.48 11.44
CA THR A 122 6.15 -2.35 11.48
C THR A 122 6.74 -1.12 10.82
N CYS A 123 5.87 -0.25 10.30
CA CYS A 123 6.31 1.00 9.70
C CYS A 123 6.80 1.95 10.80
N GLN A 124 8.11 2.23 10.81
CA GLN A 124 8.71 3.13 11.80
C GLN A 124 8.16 4.55 11.72
N HIS A 125 7.89 5.06 10.51
CA HIS A 125 7.28 6.38 10.33
C HIS A 125 5.90 6.46 10.98
N CYS A 126 5.06 5.43 10.80
CA CYS A 126 3.78 5.36 11.49
C CYS A 126 3.95 5.33 13.01
N LEU A 127 4.89 4.51 13.51
CA LEU A 127 5.12 4.38 14.95
C LEU A 127 5.59 5.69 15.60
N ARG A 128 6.39 6.50 14.89
CA ARG A 128 6.79 7.85 15.33
C ARG A 128 5.60 8.80 15.42
N ASP A 129 4.62 8.66 14.53
CA ASP A 129 3.37 9.45 14.50
C ASP A 129 2.28 8.93 15.49
N ASP A 130 2.62 8.07 16.44
CA ASP A 130 1.66 7.36 17.31
C ASP A 130 0.58 6.58 16.52
N ARG A 131 0.97 6.03 15.37
CA ARG A 131 0.14 5.17 14.52
C ARG A 131 0.77 3.79 14.36
N LEU A 132 -0.06 2.79 14.11
CA LEU A 132 0.39 1.45 13.80
C LEU A 132 0.11 1.12 12.33
N THR A 133 1.12 0.57 11.67
CA THR A 133 0.99 -0.16 10.41
C THR A 133 1.88 -1.38 10.48
N ILE A 134 1.29 -2.57 10.34
CA ILE A 134 2.04 -3.82 10.24
C ILE A 134 2.48 -3.97 8.79
N LEU A 135 3.77 -4.22 8.59
CA LEU A 135 4.32 -4.42 7.26
C LEU A 135 4.10 -5.87 6.81
N THR A 136 3.53 -5.98 5.62
CA THR A 136 3.29 -7.24 4.93
C THR A 136 3.85 -7.11 3.52
N ARG A 137 3.99 -8.23 2.81
CA ARG A 137 4.38 -8.20 1.38
C ARG A 137 3.45 -7.34 0.51
N ARG A 138 2.21 -7.06 0.97
CA ARG A 138 1.22 -6.28 0.22
C ARG A 138 1.47 -4.78 0.31
N ASN A 139 1.81 -4.26 1.50
CA ASN A 139 1.93 -2.82 1.77
C ASN A 139 3.36 -2.35 2.08
N ALA A 140 4.34 -3.26 2.17
CA ALA A 140 5.74 -2.89 2.34
C ALA A 140 6.30 -2.32 1.03
N VAL A 141 6.98 -1.18 1.15
CA VAL A 141 7.67 -0.47 0.07
C VAL A 141 9.11 -0.24 0.49
N LYS A 142 10.05 -0.57 -0.40
CA LYS A 142 11.49 -0.37 -0.21
C LYS A 142 11.84 1.11 -0.35
N ILE A 143 12.43 1.72 0.68
CA ILE A 143 13.01 3.08 0.62
C ILE A 143 14.50 2.99 0.29
N THR A 144 15.23 2.07 0.94
CA THR A 144 16.65 1.81 0.68
C THR A 144 16.89 0.31 0.67
N GLU A 145 18.13 -0.15 0.48
CA GLU A 145 18.46 -1.59 0.56
C GLU A 145 18.02 -2.25 1.87
N GLU A 146 18.14 -1.51 2.98
CA GLU A 146 17.88 -2.03 4.33
C GLU A 146 16.56 -1.53 4.93
N GLN A 147 15.97 -0.47 4.37
CA GLN A 147 14.81 0.19 4.94
C GLN A 147 13.53 -0.03 4.13
N VAL A 148 12.47 -0.41 4.85
CA VAL A 148 11.12 -0.58 4.32
C VAL A 148 10.12 0.25 5.11
N THR A 149 9.11 0.76 4.41
CA THR A 149 8.01 1.56 4.96
C THR A 149 6.67 1.06 4.44
N CYS A 150 5.56 1.61 4.93
CA CYS A 150 4.25 1.31 4.35
C CYS A 150 3.96 2.20 3.13
N THR A 151 3.11 1.72 2.21
CA THR A 151 2.71 2.44 0.99
C THR A 151 2.35 3.90 1.23
N ASN A 152 1.54 4.21 2.25
CA ASN A 152 1.11 5.58 2.53
C ASN A 152 2.26 6.50 2.96
N CYS A 153 3.23 5.97 3.73
CA CYS A 153 4.42 6.73 4.11
C CYS A 153 5.33 6.92 2.90
N ALA A 154 5.58 5.85 2.13
CA ALA A 154 6.36 5.89 0.90
C ALA A 154 5.85 6.92 -0.11
N GLN A 155 4.53 7.02 -0.31
CA GLN A 155 3.94 8.06 -1.17
C GLN A 155 4.23 9.47 -0.67
N GLY A 156 4.20 9.68 0.64
CA GLY A 156 4.57 10.95 1.27
C GLY A 156 6.06 11.28 1.08
N ASP A 157 6.93 10.29 1.30
CA ASP A 157 8.37 10.42 1.13
C ASP A 157 8.74 10.76 -0.31
N LEU A 158 8.14 10.05 -1.28
CA LEU A 158 8.32 10.31 -2.71
C LEU A 158 7.91 11.74 -3.10
N LYS A 159 6.79 12.23 -2.58
CA LYS A 159 6.35 13.60 -2.82
C LYS A 159 7.33 14.63 -2.25
N LEU A 160 7.90 14.35 -1.08
CA LEU A 160 8.92 15.22 -0.47
C LEU A 160 10.23 15.20 -1.27
N GLU A 161 10.63 14.03 -1.75
CA GLU A 161 11.84 13.84 -2.55
C GLU A 161 11.75 14.56 -3.90
N LEU A 162 10.65 14.39 -4.64
CA LEU A 162 10.40 15.13 -5.88
C LEU A 162 10.43 16.65 -5.67
N LYS A 163 9.84 17.12 -4.57
CA LYS A 163 9.88 18.56 -4.22
C LYS A 163 11.31 19.03 -3.95
N THR A 164 12.12 18.21 -3.27
CA THR A 164 13.53 18.50 -3.01
C THR A 164 14.36 18.58 -4.30
N LEU A 165 14.03 17.72 -5.29
CA LEU A 165 14.64 17.72 -6.62
C LEU A 165 14.14 18.87 -7.53
N GLY A 166 13.21 19.71 -7.06
CA GLY A 166 12.60 20.76 -7.88
C GLY A 166 11.64 20.26 -8.96
N ILE A 167 11.21 19.00 -8.87
CA ILE A 167 10.30 18.39 -9.84
C ILE A 167 8.86 18.70 -9.46
N HIS A 168 8.21 19.55 -10.28
CA HIS A 168 6.81 19.93 -10.11
C HIS A 168 5.92 19.14 -11.07
N LEU A 169 5.20 18.16 -10.54
CA LEU A 169 4.24 17.36 -11.30
C LEU A 169 2.81 17.88 -11.15
N SER A 170 2.01 17.72 -12.20
CA SER A 170 0.57 17.96 -12.12
C SER A 170 -0.09 16.97 -11.14
N LYS A 171 -1.27 17.31 -10.61
CA LYS A 171 -2.02 16.43 -9.70
C LYS A 171 -2.29 15.06 -10.33
N ALA A 172 -2.62 15.02 -11.63
CA ALA A 172 -2.87 13.77 -12.35
C ALA A 172 -1.62 12.88 -12.41
N MET A 173 -0.45 13.48 -12.67
CA MET A 173 0.83 12.78 -12.69
C MET A 173 1.21 12.27 -11.30
N MET A 174 1.03 13.08 -10.25
CA MET A 174 1.28 12.65 -8.87
C MET A 174 0.41 11.45 -8.48
N ASN A 175 -0.89 11.48 -8.81
CA ASN A 175 -1.80 10.36 -8.53
C ASN A 175 -1.35 9.08 -9.26
N GLN A 176 -0.84 9.20 -10.49
CA GLN A 176 -0.31 8.06 -11.23
C GLN A 176 0.96 7.51 -10.57
N LEU A 177 1.86 8.38 -10.15
CA LEU A 177 3.08 8.00 -9.45
C LEU A 177 2.78 7.30 -8.11
N GLU A 178 1.82 7.82 -7.35
CA GLU A 178 1.34 7.20 -6.11
C GLU A 178 0.75 5.79 -6.35
N ARG A 179 0.07 5.58 -7.49
CA ARG A 179 -0.36 4.24 -7.91
C ARG A 179 0.83 3.34 -8.24
N GLN A 180 1.87 3.88 -8.89
CA GLN A 180 3.09 3.12 -9.20
C GLN A 180 3.83 2.67 -7.93
N VAL A 181 3.85 3.47 -6.86
CA VAL A 181 4.40 3.05 -5.55
C VAL A 181 3.79 1.73 -5.07
N SER A 182 2.48 1.54 -5.27
CA SER A 182 1.77 0.32 -4.86
C SER A 182 2.13 -0.90 -5.72
N LYS A 183 2.46 -0.68 -7.00
CA LYS A 183 2.83 -1.73 -7.95
C LYS A 183 4.29 -2.12 -7.84
N VAL A 184 5.18 -1.14 -7.95
CA VAL A 184 6.65 -1.29 -8.00
C VAL A 184 7.24 -1.58 -6.63
N LYS A 185 6.64 -1.03 -5.56
CA LYS A 185 7.07 -1.21 -4.16
C LYS A 185 8.55 -0.87 -3.91
N SER A 186 9.09 0.06 -4.67
CA SER A 186 10.44 0.60 -4.49
C SER A 186 10.47 2.08 -4.84
N ILE A 187 10.80 2.93 -3.87
CA ILE A 187 11.01 4.36 -4.09
C ILE A 187 12.27 4.61 -4.95
N PRO A 188 13.44 3.99 -4.68
CA PRO A 188 14.63 4.19 -5.50
C PRO A 188 14.40 3.95 -7.00
N ARG A 189 13.73 2.86 -7.37
CA ARG A 189 13.40 2.57 -8.78
C ARG A 189 12.52 3.66 -9.42
N LEU A 190 11.56 4.20 -8.64
CA LEU A 190 10.67 5.25 -9.14
C LEU A 190 11.38 6.61 -9.28
N VAL A 191 12.38 6.88 -8.44
CA VAL A 191 13.21 8.09 -8.55
C VAL A 191 14.21 7.95 -9.69
N GLU A 192 14.81 6.78 -9.87
CA GLU A 192 15.71 6.45 -10.98
C GLU A 192 15.00 6.61 -12.34
N MET A 193 13.73 6.17 -12.44
CA MET A 193 12.87 6.40 -13.61
C MET A 193 12.75 7.87 -14.01
N MET A 194 12.87 8.79 -13.04
CA MET A 194 12.76 10.24 -13.26
C MET A 194 14.12 10.91 -13.48
N SER A 195 15.21 10.14 -13.43
CA SER A 195 16.58 10.66 -13.53
C SER A 195 17.00 10.81 -15.00
N PRO A 196 17.84 11.82 -15.33
CA PRO A 196 18.38 11.95 -16.69
C PRO A 196 19.14 10.68 -17.11
N GLY A 197 18.91 10.22 -18.34
CA GLY A 197 19.57 9.03 -18.89
C GLY A 197 18.85 7.71 -18.63
N PHE A 198 17.68 7.73 -17.98
CA PHE A 198 16.81 6.56 -17.87
C PHE A 198 16.32 6.11 -19.26
N ASP A 199 16.49 4.83 -19.58
CA ASP A 199 16.00 4.22 -20.81
C ASP A 199 14.64 3.54 -20.56
N PRO A 200 13.52 4.13 -21.01
CA PRO A 200 12.19 3.61 -20.72
C PRO A 200 11.90 2.27 -21.39
N THR A 201 12.70 1.84 -22.37
CA THR A 201 12.53 0.55 -23.07
C THR A 201 13.09 -0.63 -22.27
N ARG A 202 14.00 -0.37 -21.31
CA ARG A 202 14.65 -1.42 -20.51
C ARG A 202 13.84 -1.83 -19.29
N GLU A 203 12.92 -0.98 -18.82
CA GLU A 203 12.07 -1.22 -17.65
C GLU A 203 10.57 -1.04 -18.00
N PRO A 204 10.00 -1.90 -18.87
CA PRO A 204 8.59 -1.80 -19.26
C PRO A 204 7.63 -2.00 -18.08
N ASP A 205 8.06 -2.65 -16.99
CA ASP A 205 7.27 -2.79 -15.76
C ASP A 205 7.03 -1.44 -15.04
N LEU A 206 7.90 -0.45 -15.27
CA LEU A 206 7.76 0.92 -14.75
C LEU A 206 7.02 1.83 -15.74
N THR A 207 7.27 1.68 -17.03
CA THR A 207 6.91 2.66 -18.06
C THR A 207 5.71 2.29 -18.92
N LEU A 208 5.35 1.00 -19.02
CA LEU A 208 4.24 0.56 -19.86
C LEU A 208 2.90 1.02 -19.26
N ILE A 209 2.25 1.96 -19.94
CA ILE A 209 0.96 2.52 -19.53
C ILE A 209 -0.19 1.69 -20.08
N ASP A 210 -0.13 1.36 -21.37
CA ASP A 210 -1.17 0.64 -22.09
C ASP A 210 -0.55 -0.18 -23.23
N THR A 211 -1.24 -1.24 -23.65
CA THR A 211 -0.88 -2.05 -24.81
C THR A 211 -2.04 -2.02 -25.79
N VAL A 212 -1.87 -1.29 -26.88
CA VAL A 212 -2.85 -1.28 -27.96
C VAL A 212 -2.57 -2.48 -28.86
N VAL A 213 -3.40 -3.51 -28.75
CA VAL A 213 -3.34 -4.66 -29.66
C VAL A 213 -3.85 -4.18 -31.02
N SER A 214 -2.97 -4.22 -32.02
CA SER A 214 -3.36 -4.08 -33.42
C SER A 214 -4.43 -5.11 -33.72
N LYS A 215 -5.67 -4.69 -34.01
CA LYS A 215 -6.60 -5.59 -34.69
C LYS A 215 -5.97 -5.94 -36.03
N ASP A 216 -5.87 -7.23 -36.32
CA ASP A 216 -5.37 -7.72 -37.61
C ASP A 216 -5.99 -6.87 -38.72
N GLY A 217 -5.12 -6.28 -39.55
CA GLY A 217 -5.56 -5.35 -40.59
C GLY A 217 -6.69 -5.98 -41.37
N VAL A 218 -7.82 -5.28 -41.49
CA VAL A 218 -8.90 -5.67 -42.40
C VAL A 218 -8.23 -5.98 -43.74
N GLY A 219 -8.37 -7.23 -44.19
CA GLY A 219 -7.63 -7.75 -45.34
C GLY A 219 -7.68 -6.78 -46.51
N SER A 220 -6.50 -6.48 -47.05
CA SER A 220 -6.38 -5.74 -48.30
C SER A 220 -7.02 -6.58 -49.41
N ARG A 221 -8.17 -6.14 -49.93
CA ARG A 221 -8.85 -6.76 -51.08
C ARG A 221 -8.30 -6.13 -52.36
N LYS A 222 -7.98 -6.95 -53.36
CA LYS A 222 -7.53 -6.44 -54.65
C LYS A 222 -8.69 -5.78 -55.40
N MET A 223 -8.39 -4.67 -56.08
CA MET A 223 -9.37 -3.98 -56.94
C MET A 223 -9.90 -4.90 -58.06
N SER A 224 -9.08 -5.86 -58.51
CA SER A 224 -9.43 -6.86 -59.53
C SER A 224 -10.62 -7.75 -59.16
N GLU A 225 -10.86 -7.95 -57.86
CA GLU A 225 -11.93 -8.81 -57.33
C GLU A 225 -13.30 -8.13 -57.32
N LEU A 226 -13.37 -6.84 -57.64
CA LEU A 226 -14.62 -6.10 -57.64
C LEU A 226 -15.54 -6.50 -58.80
N PRO A 227 -16.86 -6.59 -58.57
CA PRO A 227 -17.85 -6.83 -59.62
C PRO A 227 -18.16 -5.54 -60.40
N ILE A 228 -17.13 -4.90 -60.95
CA ILE A 228 -17.19 -3.69 -61.78
C ILE A 228 -16.63 -3.96 -63.18
N PRO A 229 -16.95 -3.13 -64.20
CA PRO A 229 -16.44 -3.34 -65.56
C PRO A 229 -14.91 -3.37 -65.65
N ASP A 230 -14.35 -4.28 -66.45
CA ASP A 230 -12.90 -4.49 -66.49
C ASP A 230 -12.11 -3.27 -66.98
N LYS A 231 -12.64 -2.53 -67.96
CA LYS A 231 -12.06 -1.25 -68.39
C LYS A 231 -11.90 -0.24 -67.24
N PHE A 232 -12.80 -0.27 -66.26
CA PHE A 232 -12.72 0.62 -65.11
C PHE A 232 -11.68 0.13 -64.09
N LYS A 233 -11.54 -1.19 -63.90
CA LYS A 233 -10.46 -1.76 -63.09
C LYS A 233 -9.09 -1.43 -63.67
N GLU A 234 -8.93 -1.52 -64.98
CA GLU A 234 -7.69 -1.20 -65.69
C GLU A 234 -7.28 0.26 -65.47
N GLN A 235 -8.24 1.18 -65.57
CA GLN A 235 -7.99 2.60 -65.30
C GLN A 235 -7.63 2.86 -63.83
N LEU A 236 -8.35 2.24 -62.89
CA LEU A 236 -8.03 2.38 -61.46
C LEU A 236 -6.63 1.84 -61.15
N ALA A 237 -6.23 0.73 -61.77
CA ALA A 237 -4.89 0.19 -61.63
C ALA A 237 -3.82 1.11 -62.24
N SER A 238 -4.06 1.72 -63.41
CA SER A 238 -3.12 2.68 -64.01
C SER A 238 -2.92 3.93 -63.14
N ASP A 239 -3.95 4.31 -62.39
CA ASP A 239 -3.92 5.45 -61.48
C ASP A 239 -3.32 5.09 -60.10
N GLY A 240 -2.84 3.85 -59.91
CA GLY A 240 -2.16 3.38 -58.70
C GLY A 240 -3.08 2.77 -57.64
N PHE A 241 -4.37 2.55 -57.95
CA PHE A 241 -5.35 1.96 -57.02
C PHE A 241 -5.43 0.44 -57.16
N GLU A 242 -4.39 -0.27 -56.73
CA GLU A 242 -4.35 -1.75 -56.80
C GLU A 242 -5.14 -2.44 -55.68
N PHE A 243 -5.19 -1.82 -54.50
CA PHE A 243 -5.75 -2.39 -53.28
C PHE A 243 -6.75 -1.44 -52.63
N LEU A 244 -7.79 -2.03 -52.04
CA LEU A 244 -8.80 -1.30 -51.29
C LEU A 244 -8.30 -0.97 -49.88
N LEU A 245 -8.63 0.23 -49.41
CA LEU A 245 -8.42 0.63 -48.03
C LEU A 245 -9.30 -0.22 -47.08
N PRO A 246 -8.90 -0.41 -45.81
CA PRO A 246 -9.68 -1.15 -44.82
C PRO A 246 -11.17 -0.77 -44.76
N ILE A 247 -11.48 0.53 -44.77
CA ILE A 247 -12.86 1.02 -44.76
C ILE A 247 -13.61 0.69 -46.06
N GLN A 248 -12.94 0.71 -47.20
CA GLN A 248 -13.53 0.36 -48.49
C GLN A 248 -13.86 -1.14 -48.56
N THR A 249 -12.96 -2.00 -48.06
CA THR A 249 -13.25 -3.45 -47.93
C THR A 249 -14.48 -3.69 -47.06
N GLN A 250 -14.60 -2.99 -45.92
CA GLN A 250 -15.77 -3.10 -45.04
C GLN A 250 -17.07 -2.68 -45.72
N VAL A 251 -17.05 -1.60 -46.51
CA VAL A 251 -18.22 -1.11 -47.25
C VAL A 251 -18.68 -2.14 -48.30
N ILE A 252 -17.73 -2.79 -48.96
CA ILE A 252 -18.06 -3.84 -49.94
C ILE A 252 -18.67 -5.05 -49.25
N ASP A 253 -18.06 -5.49 -48.14
CA ASP A 253 -18.56 -6.63 -47.35
C ASP A 253 -19.94 -6.34 -46.74
N ALA A 254 -20.20 -5.09 -46.35
CA ALA A 254 -21.50 -4.61 -45.88
C ALA A 254 -22.59 -4.58 -46.97
N GLY A 255 -22.21 -4.74 -48.25
CA GLY A 255 -23.16 -4.94 -49.34
C GLY A 255 -23.27 -3.78 -50.33
N LEU A 256 -22.18 -3.05 -50.60
CA LEU A 256 -22.16 -2.00 -51.63
C LEU A 256 -22.71 -2.45 -52.98
N PHE A 257 -22.34 -3.65 -53.42
CA PHE A 257 -22.82 -4.23 -54.69
C PHE A 257 -24.08 -5.10 -54.52
N LYS A 258 -24.76 -4.99 -53.37
CA LYS A 258 -26.00 -5.73 -53.04
C LYS A 258 -27.17 -4.77 -52.81
N ASP A 259 -27.08 -3.53 -53.31
CA ASP A 259 -28.09 -2.47 -53.17
C ASP A 259 -28.52 -2.20 -51.71
N VAL A 260 -27.59 -2.36 -50.77
CA VAL A 260 -27.83 -2.06 -49.35
C VAL A 260 -27.67 -0.56 -49.10
N ASN A 261 -28.69 0.06 -48.50
CA ASN A 261 -28.60 1.44 -48.02
C ASN A 261 -27.59 1.54 -46.87
N MET A 262 -26.59 2.40 -47.01
CA MET A 262 -25.51 2.52 -46.03
C MET A 262 -25.20 3.99 -45.71
N LEU A 263 -24.88 4.26 -44.44
CA LEU A 263 -24.26 5.50 -43.99
C LEU A 263 -22.78 5.24 -43.73
N ILE A 264 -21.91 5.86 -44.52
CA ILE A 264 -20.46 5.69 -44.41
C ILE A 264 -19.90 6.93 -43.72
N VAL A 265 -19.23 6.72 -42.59
CA VAL A 265 -18.54 7.79 -41.84
C VAL A 265 -17.05 7.44 -41.81
N SER A 266 -16.23 8.26 -42.44
CA SER A 266 -14.77 8.13 -42.46
C SER A 266 -14.10 9.47 -42.18
N SER A 267 -12.91 9.44 -41.60
CA SER A 267 -12.05 10.62 -41.54
C SER A 267 -11.66 11.04 -42.96
N THR A 268 -11.59 12.35 -43.21
CA THR A 268 -11.03 12.88 -44.45
C THR A 268 -9.51 12.76 -44.40
N SER A 269 -8.93 12.22 -45.47
CA SER A 269 -7.48 12.17 -45.71
C SER A 269 -6.93 13.53 -46.14
#